data_AF-A0A8R1IRC3-F1
#
_entry.id   AF-A0A8R1IRC3-F1
#
_cell.length_a   1.000
_cell.length_b   1.000
_cell.length_c   1.000
_cell.angle_alpha   90.00
_cell.angle_beta   90.00
_cell.angle_gamma   90.00
#
_symmetry.space_group_name_H-M   'P 1'
#
loop_
_entity.id
_entity.type
_entity.pdbx_description
1 polymer ?
#
loop_
_entity_poly.entity_id
_entity_poly.type
_entity_poly.pdbx_seq_one_letter_code
_entity_poly.pdbx_strand_id
1 'polypeptide(L)'
;MCDKNIHSEQWYHGLLPREDIKVMLRKNGDFLVRSTEPKQGEARQYVLSAMHNEEAEDAGTPIVKQEWEIEHSQVELTKKLGEGAFGEVWKGKITLKNGHVEDAAIKSVSSWNY
;
A
#
# COMPACT_ATOMS: atom_id res chain seq x y z
N MET A 1 11.70 24.25 -6.26
CA MET A 1 10.51 23.49 -6.66
C MET A 1 10.58 22.20 -5.87
N CYS A 2 9.53 21.84 -5.14
CA CYS A 2 9.56 20.63 -4.32
C CYS A 2 9.39 19.42 -5.26
N ASP A 3 10.49 18.76 -5.63
CA ASP A 3 10.43 17.44 -6.28
C ASP A 3 9.95 16.41 -5.26
N LYS A 4 8.66 16.52 -4.89
CA LYS A 4 8.02 15.60 -3.97
C LYS A 4 7.80 14.29 -4.70
N ASN A 5 8.64 13.32 -4.35
CA ASN A 5 8.45 11.95 -4.77
C ASN A 5 7.10 11.45 -4.22
N ILE A 6 6.16 11.12 -5.10
CA ILE A 6 4.82 10.63 -4.74
C ILE A 6 4.85 9.43 -3.79
N HIS A 7 5.91 8.61 -3.82
CA HIS A 7 6.06 7.46 -2.94
C HIS A 7 6.20 7.85 -1.46
N SER A 8 6.61 9.10 -1.17
CA SER A 8 6.73 9.63 0.20
C SER A 8 5.45 10.29 0.73
N GLU A 9 4.43 10.47 -0.12
CA GLU A 9 3.20 11.14 0.27
C GLU A 9 2.33 10.26 1.17
N GLN A 10 1.77 10.86 2.22
CA GLN A 10 0.97 10.13 3.21
C GLN A 10 -0.36 9.61 2.63
N TRP A 11 -0.84 10.16 1.52
CA TRP A 11 -2.06 9.74 0.84
C TRP A 11 -1.83 8.75 -0.32
N TYR A 12 -0.58 8.30 -0.53
CA TYR A 12 -0.22 7.34 -1.59
C TYR A 12 -0.06 5.92 -1.04
N HIS A 13 -1.02 5.02 -1.25
CA HIS A 13 -1.10 3.69 -0.60
C HIS A 13 -0.41 2.55 -1.37
N GLY A 14 0.42 2.86 -2.37
CA GLY A 14 1.13 1.81 -3.13
C GLY A 14 0.15 0.87 -3.86
N LEU A 15 0.37 -0.45 -3.75
CA LEU A 15 -0.48 -1.48 -4.35
C LEU A 15 -1.67 -1.80 -3.42
N LEU A 16 -2.64 -0.90 -3.35
CA LEU A 16 -3.87 -1.09 -2.56
C LEU A 16 -4.96 -1.76 -3.41
N PRO A 17 -5.51 -2.92 -3.00
CA PRO A 17 -6.60 -3.61 -3.69
C PRO A 17 -7.90 -2.79 -3.76
N ARG A 18 -8.76 -3.10 -4.73
CA ARG A 18 -10.03 -2.36 -4.92
C ARG A 18 -11.00 -2.57 -3.76
N GLU A 19 -10.94 -3.74 -3.14
CA GLU A 19 -11.78 -4.16 -2.03
C GLU A 19 -11.52 -3.31 -0.79
N ASP A 20 -10.25 -3.01 -0.51
CA ASP A 20 -9.84 -2.19 0.63
C ASP A 20 -10.25 -0.71 0.45
N ILE A 21 -10.17 -0.19 -0.78
CA ILE A 21 -10.61 1.17 -1.10
C ILE A 21 -12.08 1.39 -0.69
N LYS A 22 -12.95 0.39 -0.94
CA LYS A 22 -14.39 0.49 -0.65
C LYS A 22 -14.70 0.65 0.84
N VAL A 23 -13.83 0.13 1.71
CA VAL A 23 -14.01 0.25 3.17
C VAL A 23 -13.25 1.44 3.76
N MET A 24 -12.29 1.99 3.02
CA MET A 24 -11.47 3.14 3.40
C MET A 24 -12.11 4.48 3.04
N LEU A 25 -12.68 4.62 1.83
CA LEU A 25 -13.38 5.84 1.42
C LEU A 25 -14.80 5.81 1.97
N ARG A 26 -15.09 6.61 3.00
CA ARG A 26 -16.36 6.52 3.75
C ARG A 26 -17.23 7.75 3.61
N LYS A 27 -16.60 8.92 3.50
CA LYS A 27 -17.27 10.21 3.40
C LYS A 27 -17.12 10.75 1.99
N ASN A 28 -18.10 11.55 1.58
CA ASN A 28 -18.00 12.28 0.32
C ASN A 28 -16.72 13.14 0.31
N GLY A 29 -16.00 13.09 -0.81
CA GLY A 29 -14.71 13.75 -0.97
C GLY A 29 -13.52 13.02 -0.34
N ASP A 30 -13.70 11.91 0.39
CA ASP A 30 -12.55 11.09 0.81
C ASP A 30 -11.77 10.62 -0.43
N PHE A 31 -10.44 10.74 -0.41
CA PHE A 31 -9.62 10.32 -1.53
C PHE A 31 -8.27 9.72 -1.11
N LEU A 32 -7.70 8.93 -2.00
CA LEU A 32 -6.33 8.43 -1.92
C LEU A 32 -5.74 8.21 -3.31
N VAL A 33 -4.42 8.10 -3.40
CA VAL A 33 -3.74 7.66 -4.62
C VAL A 33 -3.14 6.28 -4.39
N ARG A 34 -3.20 5.44 -5.42
CA ARG A 34 -2.58 4.12 -5.44
C ARG A 34 -1.91 3.87 -6.78
N SER A 35 -1.16 2.79 -6.86
CA SER A 35 -0.61 2.27 -8.10
C SER A 35 -1.38 1.04 -8.56
N THR A 36 -1.41 0.81 -9.87
CA THR A 36 -1.80 -0.48 -10.43
C THR A 36 -0.66 -1.48 -10.29
N GLU A 37 -1.02 -2.77 -10.24
CA GLU A 37 -0.03 -3.82 -10.46
C GLU A 37 0.63 -3.62 -11.84
N PRO A 38 1.96 -3.66 -11.93
CA PRO A 38 2.65 -3.57 -13.22
C PRO A 38 2.30 -4.80 -14.05
N LYS A 39 1.73 -4.60 -15.24
CA LYS A 39 1.67 -5.65 -16.25
C LYS A 39 3.02 -5.75 -16.95
N GLN A 40 3.37 -6.95 -17.43
CA GLN A 40 4.66 -7.17 -18.09
C GLN A 40 4.84 -6.21 -19.28
N GLY A 41 5.87 -5.37 -19.21
CA GLY A 41 6.19 -4.37 -20.25
C GLY A 41 5.42 -3.04 -20.15
N GLU A 42 4.49 -2.90 -19.21
CA GLU A 42 3.75 -1.65 -18.99
C GLU A 42 4.34 -0.84 -17.83
N ALA A 43 4.33 0.49 -17.98
CA ALA A 43 4.67 1.39 -16.88
C ALA A 43 3.61 1.31 -15.77
N ARG A 44 4.04 1.41 -14.51
CA ARG A 44 3.14 1.51 -13.37
C ARG A 44 2.25 2.75 -13.52
N GLN A 45 0.94 2.57 -13.39
CA GLN A 45 -0.02 3.66 -13.50
C GLN A 45 -0.47 4.12 -12.11
N TYR A 46 -0.58 5.44 -11.93
CA TYR A 46 -1.18 6.03 -10.72
C TYR A 46 -2.68 6.19 -10.90
N VAL A 47 -3.43 5.92 -9.84
CA VAL A 47 -4.89 6.01 -9.81
C VAL A 47 -5.31 6.84 -8.61
N LEU A 48 -6.01 7.95 -8.87
CA LEU A 48 -6.76 8.69 -7.85
C LEU A 48 -8.09 7.98 -7.61
N SER A 49 -8.35 7.56 -6.38
CA SER A 49 -9.61 6.97 -5.95
C SER A 49 -10.30 7.95 -5.02
N ALA A 50 -11.54 8.34 -5.32
CA ALA A 50 -12.30 9.30 -4.53
C ALA A 50 -13.76 8.82 -4.35
N MET A 51 -14.34 9.07 -3.18
CA MET A 51 -15.76 8.92 -2.94
C MET A 51 -16.47 10.20 -3.38
N HIS A 52 -17.49 10.07 -4.22
CA HIS A 52 -18.26 11.22 -4.70
C HIS A 52 -19.76 10.93 -4.66
N ASN A 53 -20.49 11.81 -3.98
CA ASN A 53 -21.94 11.86 -3.92
C ASN A 53 -22.37 13.25 -4.43
N GLU A 54 -23.19 13.29 -5.48
CA GLU A 54 -23.62 14.52 -6.17
C GLU A 54 -24.42 15.50 -5.27
N GLU A 55 -24.93 15.02 -4.13
CA GLU A 55 -25.80 15.77 -3.23
C GLU A 55 -25.06 16.56 -2.13
N ALA A 56 -23.73 16.45 -2.05
CA ALA A 56 -22.93 17.13 -1.03
C ALA A 56 -21.67 17.77 -1.61
N GLU A 57 -21.42 19.03 -1.29
CA GLU A 57 -20.13 19.71 -1.52
C GLU A 57 -19.31 19.66 -0.22
N ASP A 58 -18.65 18.53 0.03
CA ASP A 58 -17.73 18.40 1.16
C ASP A 58 -16.30 18.70 0.71
N ALA A 59 -15.54 19.41 1.55
CA ALA A 59 -14.10 19.55 1.40
C ALA A 59 -13.46 18.16 1.55
N GLY A 60 -13.03 17.58 0.44
CA GLY A 60 -12.49 16.21 0.42
C GLY A 60 -11.31 16.02 1.36
N THR A 61 -11.24 14.86 2.01
CA THR A 61 -10.20 14.52 2.99
C THR A 61 -9.26 13.45 2.43
N PRO A 62 -7.94 13.65 2.45
CA PRO A 62 -7.00 12.59 2.08
C PRO A 62 -7.02 11.48 3.12
N ILE A 63 -7.20 10.23 2.67
CA ILE A 63 -6.98 9.05 3.50
C ILE A 63 -5.48 8.81 3.61
N VAL A 64 -4.95 8.92 4.83
CA VAL A 64 -3.52 8.75 5.08
C VAL A 64 -3.14 7.31 5.39
N LYS A 65 -1.90 6.94 5.08
CA LYS A 65 -1.28 5.67 5.48
C LYS A 65 -1.40 5.47 6.98
N GLN A 66 -1.62 4.23 7.38
CA GLN A 66 -1.68 3.89 8.79
C GLN A 66 -0.28 3.58 9.36
N GLU A 67 -0.19 3.42 10.68
CA GLU A 67 1.09 3.14 11.34
C GLU A 67 1.61 1.72 11.05
N TRP A 68 0.71 0.77 10.83
CA TRP A 68 1.04 -0.60 10.45
C TRP A 68 1.56 -0.74 9.01
N GLU A 69 1.55 0.35 8.25
CA GLU A 69 1.83 0.39 6.82
C GLU A 69 3.33 0.59 6.61
N ILE A 70 3.99 -0.41 6.00
CA ILE A 70 5.45 -0.51 5.95
C ILE A 70 5.93 -0.49 4.51
N GLU A 71 6.94 0.33 4.23
CA GLU A 71 7.57 0.39 2.91
C GLU A 71 8.44 -0.83 2.62
N HIS A 72 8.55 -1.23 1.36
CA HIS A 72 9.43 -2.33 0.96
C HIS A 72 10.88 -2.13 1.40
N SER A 73 11.37 -0.89 1.44
CA SER A 73 12.73 -0.57 1.90
C SER A 73 12.95 -0.77 3.40
N GLN A 74 11.88 -0.89 4.19
CA GLN A 74 11.95 -1.16 5.63
C GLN A 74 11.98 -2.67 5.94
N VAL A 75 11.91 -3.53 4.92
CA VAL A 75 11.82 -4.98 5.06
C VAL A 75 13.08 -5.65 4.51
N GLU A 76 13.72 -6.48 5.33
CA GLU A 76 14.87 -7.30 4.94
C GLU A 76 14.52 -8.78 5.02
N LEU A 77 14.57 -9.50 3.90
CA LEU A 77 14.36 -10.95 3.84
C LEU A 77 15.68 -11.67 4.10
N THR A 78 15.67 -12.66 5.01
CA THR A 78 16.91 -13.37 5.42
C THR A 78 16.90 -14.84 5.04
N LYS A 79 15.89 -15.61 5.48
CA LYS A 79 15.83 -17.06 5.28
C LYS A 79 14.42 -17.51 4.96
N LYS A 80 14.23 -18.30 3.91
CA LYS A 80 12.94 -18.96 3.64
C LYS A 80 12.59 -19.92 4.78
N LEU A 81 11.41 -19.74 5.37
CA LEU A 81 10.87 -20.57 6.44
C LEU A 81 9.96 -21.67 5.92
N GLY A 82 9.26 -21.43 4.81
CA GLY A 82 8.39 -22.43 4.18
C GLY A 82 7.51 -21.84 3.09
N GLU A 83 6.48 -22.59 2.72
CA GLU A 83 5.44 -22.21 1.76
C GLU A 83 4.08 -22.53 2.37
N GLY A 84 3.12 -21.63 2.16
CA GLY A 84 1.73 -21.82 2.58
C GLY A 84 0.76 -21.54 1.44
N ALA A 85 -0.53 -21.58 1.74
CA ALA A 85 -1.61 -21.48 0.74
C ALA A 85 -1.58 -20.23 -0.17
N PHE A 86 -0.83 -19.18 0.21
CA PHE A 86 -0.77 -17.91 -0.52
C PHE A 86 0.63 -17.59 -1.05
N GLY A 87 1.62 -18.46 -0.84
CA GLY A 87 3.00 -18.25 -1.27
C GLY A 87 4.05 -18.54 -0.19
N GLU A 88 5.25 -18.03 -0.40
CA GLU A 88 6.40 -18.26 0.47
C GLU A 88 6.32 -17.49 1.78
N VAL A 89 6.90 -18.06 2.82
CA VAL A 89 7.09 -17.43 4.13
C VAL A 89 8.59 -17.32 4.38
N TRP A 90 9.03 -16.12 4.74
CA TRP A 90 10.43 -15.76 4.98
C TRP A 90 10.61 -15.27 6.40
N LYS A 91 11.75 -15.58 7.03
CA LYS A 91 12.26 -14.85 8.19
C LYS A 91 12.86 -13.56 7.69
N GLY A 92 12.61 -12.46 8.37
CA GLY A 92 13.24 -11.19 8.07
C GLY A 92 13.21 -10.22 9.21
N LYS A 93 13.60 -8.99 8.91
CA LYS A 93 13.61 -7.87 9.84
C LYS A 93 12.77 -6.73 9.27
N ILE A 94 12.07 -6.05 10.16
CA ILE A 94 11.25 -4.89 9.85
C ILE A 94 11.80 -3.70 10.63
N THR A 95 12.15 -2.63 9.93
CA THR A 95 12.53 -1.35 10.55
C THR A 95 11.28 -0.48 10.70
N LEU A 96 10.79 -0.29 11.92
CA LEU A 96 9.63 0.54 12.21
C LEU A 96 9.96 2.04 12.03
N LYS A 97 8.92 2.89 11.93
CA LYS A 97 9.08 4.35 11.72
C LYS A 97 9.86 5.03 12.86
N ASN A 98 9.85 4.46 14.06
CA ASN A 98 10.63 4.93 15.21
C ASN A 98 12.11 4.48 15.20
N GLY A 99 12.55 3.78 14.14
CA GLY A 99 13.90 3.23 14.00
C GLY A 99 14.12 1.90 14.72
N HIS A 100 13.12 1.37 15.43
CA HIS A 100 13.21 0.05 16.08
C HIS A 100 13.17 -1.06 15.03
N VAL A 101 13.96 -2.11 15.24
CA VAL A 101 14.07 -3.25 14.30
C VAL A 101 13.56 -4.50 14.96
N GLU A 102 12.58 -5.15 14.33
CA GLU A 102 11.92 -6.34 14.84
C GLU A 102 12.13 -7.54 13.91
N ASP A 103 12.35 -8.72 14.49
CA ASP A 103 12.33 -9.99 13.76
C ASP A 103 10.87 -10.33 13.39
N ALA A 104 10.62 -10.68 12.13
CA ALA A 104 9.30 -10.98 11.62
C ALA A 104 9.27 -12.19 10.67
N ALA A 105 8.11 -12.82 10.59
CA ALA A 105 7.77 -13.72 9.49
C ALA A 105 7.05 -12.92 8.40
N ILE A 106 7.63 -12.89 7.20
CA ILE A 106 7.15 -12.10 6.07
C ILE A 106 6.56 -13.07 5.04
N LYS A 107 5.27 -12.90 4.76
CA LYS A 107 4.54 -13.73 3.81
C LYS A 107 4.44 -13.00 2.48
N SER A 108 5.01 -13.59 1.44
CA SER A 108 4.83 -13.10 0.07
C SER A 108 3.53 -13.66 -0.51
N VAL A 109 2.79 -12.84 -1.25
CA VAL A 109 1.68 -13.30 -2.08
C VAL A 109 2.21 -13.51 -3.49
N SER A 110 2.09 -14.71 -4.02
CA SER A 110 2.49 -14.98 -5.41
C SER A 110 1.36 -14.57 -6.35
N SER A 111 1.67 -13.81 -7.40
CA SER A 111 0.70 -13.25 -8.35
C SER A 111 0.05 -14.29 -9.28
N TRP A 112 0.13 -15.58 -8.96
CA TRP A 112 -0.41 -16.67 -9.79
C TRP A 112 -1.90 -16.96 -9.53
N ASN A 113 -2.64 -16.02 -8.94
CA ASN A 113 -4.07 -16.20 -8.60
C ASN A 113 -4.97 -15.03 -9.03
N TYR A 114 -4.54 -14.23 -10.01
CA TYR A 114 -5.41 -13.30 -10.74
C TYR A 114 -5.27 -13.47 -12.25
#